data_AF-A0A4R2DG40-F1
#
_entry.id   AF-A0A4R2DG40-F1
#
_cell.length_a   1.000
_cell.length_b   1.000
_cell.length_c   1.000
_cell.angle_alpha   90.00
_cell.angle_beta   90.00
_cell.angle_gamma   90.00
#
_symmetry.space_group_name_H-M   'P 1'
#
loop_
_entity.id
_entity.type
_entity.pdbx_description
1 polymer ?
#
loop_
_entity_poly.entity_id
_entity_poly.type
_entity_poly.pdbx_seq_one_letter_code
_entity_poly.pdbx_strand_id
1 'polypeptide(L)' 'MSDHIFGASHERDITKNEALSIIAEHGGYGSTRVYGVIAVGDTAGQIVGIKSPQNMAAHAFSRIYVIER' A
#
# COMPACT_ATOMS: atom_id res chain seq x y z
N MET A 1 12.91 -11.87 -9.24
CA MET A 1 12.18 -10.78 -8.60
C MET A 1 13.23 -9.87 -8.02
N SER A 2 13.31 -8.62 -8.48
CA SER A 2 14.38 -7.71 -8.09
C SER A 2 13.93 -6.87 -6.91
N ASP A 3 14.33 -7.26 -5.69
CA ASP A 3 14.22 -6.43 -4.49
C ASP A 3 14.98 -5.12 -4.69
N HIS A 4 14.26 -4.01 -4.79
CA HIS A 4 14.86 -2.67 -4.78
C HIS A 4 14.80 -2.13 -3.34
N ILE A 5 15.96 -2.05 -2.69
CA ILE A 5 16.12 -1.55 -1.33
C ILE A 5 16.34 -0.03 -1.39
N PHE A 6 15.29 0.75 -1.12
CA PHE A 6 15.44 2.17 -0.80
C PHE A 6 15.74 2.29 0.70
N GLY A 7 17.02 2.19 1.09
CA GLY A 7 17.53 2.52 2.43
C GLY A 7 16.74 1.92 3.61
N ALA A 8 17.13 0.72 4.06
CA ALA A 8 16.53 -0.02 5.20
C ALA A 8 15.01 -0.28 5.12
N SER A 9 14.35 0.14 4.03
CA SER A 9 12.92 -0.03 3.87
C SER A 9 12.66 -1.20 2.93
N HIS A 10 11.95 -2.22 3.41
CA HIS A 10 11.60 -3.41 2.62
C HIS A 10 10.24 -3.19 1.95
N GLU A 11 10.23 -3.20 0.62
CA GLU A 11 8.99 -3.20 -0.17
C GLU A 11 8.51 -4.64 -0.36
N ARG A 12 7.25 -4.91 -0.02
CA ARG A 12 6.63 -6.23 -0.23
C ARG A 12 5.26 -6.08 -0.83
N ASP A 13 5.02 -6.78 -1.94
CA ASP A 13 3.70 -6.90 -2.53
C ASP A 13 2.77 -7.69 -1.60
N ILE A 14 1.56 -7.18 -1.44
CA ILE A 14 0.57 -7.75 -0.55
C ILE A 14 -0.82 -7.76 -1.18
N THR A 15 -1.66 -8.65 -0.70
CA THR A 15 -3.06 -8.72 -1.11
C THR A 15 -3.88 -7.61 -0.45
N LYS A 16 -5.09 -7.39 -1.00
CA LYS A 16 -6.06 -6.47 -0.41
C LYS A 16 -6.40 -6.83 1.04
N ASN A 17 -6.50 -8.12 1.35
CA ASN A 17 -6.83 -8.58 2.70
C ASN A 17 -5.68 -8.33 3.69
N GLU A 18 -4.44 -8.60 3.29
CA GLU A 18 -3.26 -8.28 4.10
C GLU A 18 -3.16 -6.78 4.40
N ALA A 19 -3.42 -5.92 3.40
CA ALA A 19 -3.45 -4.47 3.60
C ALA A 19 -4.50 -4.07 4.65
N LEU A 20 -5.71 -4.63 4.58
CA LEU A 20 -6.76 -4.35 5.55
C LEU A 20 -6.36 -4.77 6.97
N SER A 21 -5.72 -5.94 7.14
CA SER A 21 -5.20 -6.39 8.44
C SER A 21 -4.15 -5.42 8.99
N ILE A 22 -3.16 -5.04 8.16
CA ILE A 22 -2.08 -4.12 8.57
C ILE A 22 -2.64 -2.74 8.97
N ILE A 23 -3.61 -2.24 8.21
CA ILE A 23 -4.28 -0.97 8.51
C ILE A 23 -5.06 -1.05 9.83
N ALA A 24 -5.74 -2.17 10.09
CA ALA A 24 -6.48 -2.39 11.34
C ALA A 24 -5.56 -2.52 12.56
N GLU A 25 -4.39 -3.15 12.40
CA GLU A 25 -3.43 -3.39 13.48
C GLU A 25 -2.57 -2.16 13.81
N HIS A 26 -2.14 -1.41 12.80
CA HIS A 26 -1.12 -0.36 12.96
C HIS A 26 -1.59 1.08 12.66
N GLY A 27 -2.85 1.26 12.25
CA GLY A 27 -3.43 2.61 12.07
C GLY A 27 -2.78 3.46 10.98
N GLY A 28 -2.16 2.85 9.96
CA GLY A 28 -1.66 3.55 8.75
C GLY A 28 -0.44 4.48 8.94
N TYR A 29 0.07 4.65 10.16
CA TYR A 29 1.20 5.54 10.48
C TYR A 29 2.33 4.87 11.30
N GLY A 30 2.35 3.54 11.36
CA GLY A 30 3.41 2.78 12.03
C GLY A 30 4.70 2.61 11.22
N SER A 31 5.54 1.65 11.64
CA SER A 31 6.72 1.18 10.90
C SER A 31 6.36 0.54 9.56
N THR A 32 5.14 0.03 9.43
CA THR A 32 4.60 -0.55 8.20
C THR A 32 3.59 0.39 7.56
N ARG A 33 3.91 0.87 6.35
CA ARG A 33 3.06 1.76 5.57
C ARG A 33 2.51 1.04 4.35
N VAL A 34 1.21 1.17 4.11
CA VAL A 34 0.55 0.55 2.96
C VAL A 34 0.39 1.58 1.84
N TYR A 35 0.74 1.17 0.63
CA TYR A 35 0.61 1.95 -0.60
C TYR A 35 -0.13 1.17 -1.66
N GLY A 36 -0.82 1.89 -2.55
CA GLY A 36 -1.51 1.32 -3.71
C GLY A 36 -1.27 2.15 -4.96
N VAL A 37 -1.20 1.47 -6.11
CA VAL A 37 -1.17 2.10 -7.43
C VAL A 37 -2.57 2.12 -8.00
N ILE A 38 -3.11 3.29 -8.34
CA ILE A 38 -4.47 3.42 -8.88
C ILE A 38 -4.54 2.73 -10.26
N ALA A 39 -5.54 1.88 -10.45
CA ALA A 39 -5.71 1.08 -11.66
C ALA A 39 -6.38 1.83 -12.80
N VAL A 40 -7.30 2.76 -12.50
CA VAL A 40 -8.24 3.33 -13.48
C VAL A 40 -8.54 4.80 -13.20
N GLY A 41 -9.00 5.50 -14.24
CA GLY A 41 -9.35 6.93 -14.19
C GLY A 41 -8.16 7.84 -14.52
N ASP A 42 -8.37 9.16 -14.39
CA ASP A 42 -7.38 10.17 -14.75
C ASP A 42 -6.10 10.11 -13.90
N THR A 43 -6.19 9.50 -12.72
CA THR A 43 -5.08 9.28 -11.78
C THR A 43 -4.48 7.88 -11.87
N ALA A 44 -4.79 7.10 -12.91
CA ALA A 44 -4.21 5.77 -13.10
C ALA A 44 -2.67 5.83 -13.12
N GLY A 45 -2.03 4.88 -12.44
CA GLY A 45 -0.57 4.85 -12.26
C GLY A 45 -0.04 5.70 -11.10
N GLN A 46 -0.87 6.54 -10.46
CA GLN A 46 -0.45 7.27 -9.27
C GLN A 46 -0.36 6.35 -8.05
N ILE A 47 0.68 6.57 -7.25
CA ILE A 47 0.88 5.90 -5.95
C ILE A 47 0.21 6.73 -4.86
N VAL A 48 -0.64 6.10 -4.06
CA VAL A 48 -1.30 6.72 -2.91
C VAL A 48 -1.08 5.89 -1.65
N GLY A 49 -0.92 6.56 -0.51
CA GLY A 49 -0.87 5.90 0.79
C GLY A 49 -2.26 5.48 1.23
N ILE A 50 -2.42 4.21 1.60
CA ILE A 50 -3.70 3.66 2.07
C ILE A 50 -3.67 3.66 3.60
N LYS A 51 -4.39 4.60 4.20
CA LYS A 51 -4.33 4.86 5.65
C LYS A 51 -5.52 4.28 6.42
N SER A 52 -6.57 3.88 5.70
CA SER A 52 -7.79 3.36 6.29
C SER A 52 -8.52 2.46 5.29
N PRO A 53 -9.43 1.58 5.75
CA PRO A 53 -10.27 0.79 4.86
C PRO A 53 -11.11 1.65 3.91
N GLN A 54 -11.51 2.86 4.31
CA GLN A 54 -12.27 3.79 3.46
C GLN A 54 -11.44 4.30 2.29
N ASN A 55 -10.17 4.67 2.49
CA ASN A 55 -9.26 5.02 1.38
C ASN A 55 -9.10 3.84 0.41
N MET A 56 -9.08 2.63 0.96
CA MET A 56 -8.95 1.43 0.16
C MET A 56 -10.19 1.12 -0.69
N ALA A 57 -11.38 1.50 -0.21
CA ALA A 57 -12.63 1.36 -0.94
C ALA A 57 -12.87 2.48 -1.95
N ALA A 58 -12.22 3.64 -1.78
CA ALA A 58 -12.39 4.81 -2.64
C ALA A 58 -11.75 4.66 -4.04
N HIS A 59 -10.77 3.77 -4.19
CA HIS A 59 -10.03 3.57 -5.43
C HIS A 59 -9.91 2.10 -5.79
N ALA A 60 -9.88 1.79 -7.09
CA ALA A 60 -9.44 0.49 -7.57
C ALA A 60 -7.92 0.50 -7.73
N PHE A 61 -7.24 -0.50 -7.17
CA PHE A 61 -5.77 -0.60 -7.20
C PHE A 61 -5.30 -1.73 -8.11
N SER A 62 -4.27 -1.47 -8.90
CA SER A 62 -3.61 -2.47 -9.76
C SER A 62 -2.50 -3.22 -9.03
N ARG A 63 -1.92 -2.58 -8.01
CA ARG A 63 -0.88 -3.12 -7.14
C ARG A 63 -1.04 -2.55 -5.74
N ILE A 64 -0.84 -3.37 -4.73
CA ILE A 64 -0.80 -2.95 -3.33
C ILE A 64 0.48 -3.52 -2.72
N TYR A 65 1.22 -2.69 -2.01
CA TYR A 65 2.48 -3.08 -1.39
C TYR A 65 2.64 -2.36 -0.06
N VAL A 66 3.46 -2.95 0.82
CA VAL A 66 3.89 -2.31 2.04
C VAL A 66 5.33 -1.87 1.95
N ILE A 67 5.66 -0.83 2.70
CA ILE A 67 7.02 -0.45 3.01
C ILE A 67 7.19 -0.57 4.53
N GLU A 68 8.07 -1.48 4.94
CA GLU A 68 8.46 -1.71 6.32
C GLU A 68 9.77 -0.97 6.60
N ARG A 69 9.81 -0.12 7.62
CA ARG A 69 11.00 0.61 8.08
C ARG A 69 11.57 0.04 9.37
#